data_AF-A0A9E2V0P4-F1
#
_entry.id   AF-A0A9E2V0P4-F1
#
_cell.length_a   1.000
_cell.length_b   1.000
_cell.length_c   1.000
_cell.angle_alpha   90.00
_cell.angle_beta   90.00
_cell.angle_gamma   90.00
#
_symmetry.space_group_name_H-M   'P 1'
#
loop_
_entity.id
_entity.type
_entity.pdbx_description
1 polymer ?
#
loop_
_entity_poly.entity_id
_entity_poly.type
_entity_poly.pdbx_seq_one_letter_code
_entity_poly.pdbx_strand_id
1 'polypeptide(L)' 'IMHPGPLNRGVEISPEVADGPHSVILEQVTNGVAVRMAMLYLMIGGEKA' A
#
# COMPACT_ATOMS: atom_id res chain seq x y z
N ILE A 1 6.83 -6.98 -5.75
CA ILE A 1 7.59 -6.27 -4.70
C ILE A 1 6.68 -5.27 -4.02
N MET A 2 6.60 -5.36 -2.71
CA MET A 2 5.80 -4.50 -1.84
C MET A 2 6.74 -3.73 -0.91
N HIS A 3 6.38 -2.49 -0.56
CA HIS A 3 7.12 -1.66 0.39
C HIS A 3 6.20 -0.52 0.89
N PRO A 4 6.01 -0.33 2.21
CA PRO A 4 5.02 0.63 2.74
C PRO A 4 5.44 2.10 2.61
N GLY A 5 6.73 2.38 2.41
CA GLY A 5 7.27 3.74 2.23
C GLY A 5 7.34 4.57 3.54
N PRO A 6 8.08 5.70 3.56
CA PRO A 6 8.99 6.17 2.50
C PRO A 6 10.14 5.18 2.29
N LEU A 7 10.72 5.17 1.08
CA LEU A 7 11.76 4.19 0.71
C LEU A 7 13.02 4.88 0.18
N ASN A 8 14.18 4.41 0.58
CA ASN A 8 15.48 4.91 0.15
C ASN A 8 16.07 4.02 -0.96
N ARG A 9 15.91 4.46 -2.23
CA ARG A 9 16.48 3.75 -3.40
C ARG A 9 18.01 3.74 -3.33
N GLY A 10 18.60 2.60 -3.68
CA GLY A 10 20.05 2.40 -3.64
C GLY A 10 20.63 2.16 -2.24
N VAL A 11 19.80 2.21 -1.19
CA VAL A 11 20.20 1.90 0.20
C VAL A 11 19.39 0.72 0.73
N GLU A 12 18.06 0.83 0.73
CA GLU A 12 17.15 -0.20 1.21
C GLU A 12 16.78 -1.20 0.11
N ILE A 13 16.67 -0.71 -1.12
CA ILE A 13 16.23 -1.49 -2.27
C ILE A 13 16.87 -0.94 -3.55
N SER A 14 17.23 -1.83 -4.47
CA SER A 14 17.77 -1.41 -5.75
C SER A 14 16.69 -0.69 -6.58
N PRO A 15 17.04 0.38 -7.33
CA PRO A 15 16.07 1.09 -8.18
C PRO A 15 15.36 0.17 -9.17
N GLU A 16 16.08 -0.79 -9.76
CA GLU A 16 15.55 -1.70 -10.78
C GLU A 16 14.49 -2.65 -10.21
N VAL A 17 14.60 -3.00 -8.93
CA VAL A 17 13.61 -3.82 -8.23
C VAL A 17 12.43 -2.97 -7.76
N ALA A 18 12.69 -1.75 -7.25
CA ALA A 18 11.65 -0.84 -6.78
C ALA A 18 10.74 -0.34 -7.91
N ASP A 19 11.29 -0.12 -9.10
CA ASP A 19 10.58 0.44 -10.25
C ASP A 19 10.41 -0.60 -11.39
N GLY A 20 10.72 -1.87 -11.12
CA GLY A 20 10.63 -2.97 -12.08
C GLY A 20 9.20 -3.48 -12.35
N PRO A 21 9.02 -4.39 -13.33
CA PRO A 21 7.71 -4.85 -13.81
C PRO A 21 6.90 -5.64 -12.76
N HIS A 22 7.55 -6.12 -11.70
CA HIS A 22 6.89 -6.81 -10.61
C HIS A 22 6.69 -5.91 -9.38
N SER A 23 6.96 -4.62 -9.49
CA SER A 23 6.71 -3.66 -8.41
C SER A 23 5.23 -3.33 -8.30
N VAL A 24 4.69 -3.48 -7.09
CA VAL A 24 3.32 -3.13 -6.73
C VAL A 24 3.29 -2.14 -5.56
N ILE A 25 4.39 -1.40 -5.36
CA ILE A 25 4.56 -0.48 -4.22
C ILE A 25 3.47 0.60 -4.22
N LEU A 26 3.22 1.23 -5.37
CA LEU A 26 2.20 2.28 -5.49
C LEU A 26 0.78 1.71 -5.37
N GLU A 27 0.53 0.54 -5.96
CA GLU A 27 -0.76 -0.14 -5.87
C GLU A 27 -1.07 -0.52 -4.41
N GLN A 28 -0.10 -1.09 -3.69
CA GLN A 28 -0.22 -1.39 -2.27
C GLN A 28 -0.58 -0.14 -1.44
N VAL A 29 0.16 0.97 -1.61
CA VAL A 29 -0.09 2.20 -0.84
C VAL A 29 -1.47 2.76 -1.14
N THR A 30 -1.88 2.74 -2.41
CA THR A 30 -3.22 3.14 -2.86
C THR A 30 -4.30 2.26 -2.22
N ASN A 31 -4.13 0.94 -2.24
CA ASN A 31 -5.04 -0.02 -1.63
C ASN A 31 -5.19 0.19 -0.12
N GLY A 32 -4.17 0.73 0.56
CA GLY A 32 -4.24 1.10 1.97
C GLY A 32 -5.31 2.14 2.31
N VAL A 33 -5.75 2.97 1.35
CA VAL A 33 -6.91 3.88 1.55
C VAL A 33 -8.20 3.08 1.62
N ALA A 34 -8.44 2.21 0.63
CA ALA A 34 -9.65 1.40 0.57
C ALA A 34 -9.82 0.51 1.82
N VAL A 35 -8.74 -0.14 2.27
CA VAL A 35 -8.75 -0.97 3.49
C VAL A 35 -9.11 -0.16 4.73
N ARG A 36 -8.51 1.01 4.92
CA ARG A 36 -8.83 1.88 6.06
C ARG A 36 -10.27 2.38 6.00
N MET A 37 -10.75 2.78 4.83
CA MET A 37 -12.14 3.20 4.65
C MET A 37 -13.12 2.06 4.99
N ALA A 38 -12.83 0.83 4.55
CA ALA A 38 -13.64 -0.34 4.90
C ALA A 38 -13.63 -0.62 6.41
N MET A 39 -12.46 -0.53 7.07
CA MET A 39 -12.37 -0.67 8.52
C MET A 39 -13.15 0.41 9.26
N LEU A 40 -13.01 1.67 8.88
CA LEU A 40 -13.73 2.79 9.50
C LEU A 40 -15.25 2.64 9.29
N TYR A 41 -15.68 2.19 8.11
CA TYR A 41 -17.08 1.87 7.86
C TYR A 41 -17.58 0.80 8.85
N LEU A 42 -16.93 -0.37 8.90
CA LEU A 42 -17.35 -1.47 9.79
C LEU A 42 -17.33 -1.13 11.27
N MET A 43 -16.42 -0.26 11.71
CA MET A 43 -16.22 0.03 13.13
C MET A 43 -17.00 1.26 13.63
N ILE A 44 -17.31 2.21 12.74
CA ILE A 44 -17.82 3.53 13.15
C ILE A 44 -19.18 3.87 12.52
N GLY A 45 -19.51 3.36 11.33
CA GLY A 45 -20.65 3.90 10.56
C GLY A 45 -21.46 2.93 9.70
N GLY A 46 -21.13 1.64 9.68
CA GLY A 46 -21.79 0.63 8.86
C GLY A 46 -22.65 -0.28 9.71
N GLU A 47 -23.97 -0.22 9.55
CA GLU A 47 -24.84 -1.30 10.00
C GLU A 47 -24.48 -2.57 9.21
N LYS A 48 -24.29 -3.68 9.92
CA LYS A 48 -24.26 -4.99 9.27
C LYS A 48 -25.64 -5.21 8.65
N ALA A 49 -25.70 -5.33 7.33
CA ALA A 49 -26.82 -5.96 6.66
C ALA A 49 -26.98 -7.41 7.15
#